data_AF-A0A010S0G6-F1
#
_entry.id   AF-A0A010S0G6-F1
#
_cell.length_a   1.000
_cell.length_b   1.000
_cell.length_c   1.000
_cell.angle_alpha   90.00
_cell.angle_beta   90.00
_cell.angle_gamma   90.00
#
_symmetry.space_group_name_H-M   'P 1'
#
loop_
_entity.id
_entity.type
_entity.pdbx_description
1 polymer ?
#
loop_
_entity_poly.entity_id
_entity_poly.type
_entity_poly.pdbx_seq_one_letter_code
_entity_poly.pdbx_strand_id
1 'polypeptide(L)'
;TILKTTPHDPKQIVSLTIKLLAPVPFTQTLQLADESSLLAALRSPSPHANLLALAILSKASASPSDAAILSLMPRVVEELLRRWLSAPQVEVGERAGRVLGDLLDVDCELPPPSHLPSSSATQVVKRRAPGQGRMWRRIFHDKELFGLVLSIAKGVDPSPTPDGEQLTLTERQLSLAQGRILRILPRLAALNIVEVAVSQFPDLTGSSETGLLQLAALHMVDKSDTLMHLNLIDFFETLLSVMRVVEHSHRTMGILKDLVRQATKDDNMLKNALGSLPDRTVPEESEALRTFIRDVLA
;
A
#
# COMPACT_ATOMS: atom_id res chain seq x y z
N THR A 1 1.88 -24.85 17.85
CA THR A 1 1.05 -25.50 18.90
C THR A 1 0.43 -24.51 19.87
N ILE A 2 1.16 -23.48 20.33
CA ILE A 2 0.67 -22.48 21.31
C ILE A 2 -0.52 -21.63 20.81
N LEU A 3 -0.56 -21.28 19.52
CA LEU A 3 -1.68 -20.54 18.91
C LEU A 3 -3.00 -21.33 18.87
N LYS A 4 -2.97 -22.66 19.09
CA LYS A 4 -4.13 -23.54 18.91
C LYS A 4 -4.87 -23.86 20.21
N THR A 5 -4.36 -23.49 21.40
CA THR A 5 -4.87 -24.05 22.67
C THR A 5 -4.91 -23.12 23.89
N THR A 6 -4.73 -21.80 23.77
CA THR A 6 -4.65 -20.94 24.97
C THR A 6 -6.01 -20.30 25.34
N PRO A 7 -6.55 -20.52 26.56
CA PRO A 7 -7.81 -19.92 27.03
C PRO A 7 -7.68 -18.50 27.59
N HIS A 8 -6.46 -17.94 27.68
CA HIS A 8 -6.19 -16.57 28.16
C HIS A 8 -5.88 -15.62 27.01
N ASP A 9 -5.97 -14.30 27.25
CA ASP A 9 -5.65 -13.27 26.26
C ASP A 9 -4.28 -13.54 25.61
N PRO A 10 -4.23 -13.90 24.31
CA PRO A 10 -3.00 -14.31 23.64
C PRO A 10 -2.01 -13.16 23.46
N LYS A 11 -2.40 -11.92 23.77
CA LYS A 11 -1.60 -10.70 23.58
C LYS A 11 -0.19 -10.79 24.15
N GLN A 12 -0.05 -11.23 25.41
CA GLN A 12 1.26 -11.27 26.08
C GLN A 12 2.20 -12.29 25.42
N ILE A 13 1.68 -13.47 25.10
CA ILE A 13 2.44 -14.54 24.45
C ILE A 13 2.82 -14.14 23.02
N VAL A 14 1.90 -13.52 22.27
CA VAL A 14 2.19 -13.01 20.93
C VAL A 14 3.25 -11.90 20.99
N SER A 15 3.14 -10.96 21.94
CA SER A 15 4.15 -9.91 22.10
C SER A 15 5.52 -10.47 22.42
N LEU A 16 5.60 -11.46 23.32
CA LEU A 16 6.84 -12.17 23.63
C LEU A 16 7.39 -12.90 22.40
N THR A 17 6.53 -13.59 21.65
CA THR A 17 6.92 -14.32 20.43
C THR A 17 7.47 -13.38 19.37
N ILE A 18 6.83 -12.23 19.15
CA ILE A 18 7.33 -11.20 18.22
C ILE A 18 8.72 -10.72 18.63
N LYS A 19 8.95 -10.49 19.94
CA LYS A 19 10.27 -10.08 20.46
C LYS A 19 11.31 -11.18 20.31
N LEU A 20 10.96 -12.44 20.58
CA LEU A 20 11.86 -13.58 20.46
C LEU A 20 12.21 -13.88 18.99
N LEU A 21 11.28 -13.67 18.07
CA LEU A 21 11.52 -13.82 16.64
C LEU A 21 12.29 -12.65 16.05
N ALA A 22 12.35 -11.47 16.69
CA ALA A 22 13.01 -10.29 16.15
C ALA A 22 14.41 -10.54 15.55
N PRO A 23 15.35 -11.23 16.21
CA PRO A 23 16.68 -11.50 15.66
C PRO A 23 16.73 -12.62 14.60
N VAL A 24 15.66 -13.41 14.45
CA VAL A 24 15.65 -14.58 13.55
C VAL A 24 15.44 -14.13 12.10
N PRO A 25 16.28 -14.54 11.13
CA PRO A 25 16.09 -14.26 9.71
C PRO A 25 14.77 -14.83 9.16
N PHE A 26 14.29 -14.28 8.04
CA PHE A 26 13.03 -14.70 7.42
C PHE A 26 13.02 -16.20 7.08
N THR A 27 14.05 -16.68 6.39
CA THR A 27 14.17 -18.10 5.97
C THR A 27 14.20 -19.07 7.16
N GLN A 28 14.87 -18.71 8.25
CA GLN A 28 14.85 -19.50 9.49
C GLN A 28 13.48 -19.46 10.18
N THR A 29 12.79 -18.32 10.11
CA THR A 29 11.44 -18.20 10.66
C THR A 29 10.45 -19.09 9.91
N LEU A 30 10.60 -19.24 8.60
CA LEU A 30 9.78 -20.15 7.79
C LEU A 30 9.96 -21.63 8.14
N GLN A 31 11.10 -22.02 8.72
CA GLN A 31 11.30 -23.38 9.23
C GLN A 31 10.46 -23.65 10.49
N LEU A 32 10.11 -22.60 11.24
CA LEU A 32 9.30 -22.66 12.45
C LEU A 32 7.81 -22.39 12.19
N ALA A 33 7.51 -21.54 11.22
CA ALA A 33 6.18 -21.16 10.78
C ALA A 33 6.07 -21.34 9.27
N ASP A 34 5.69 -22.55 8.87
CA ASP A 34 5.49 -22.92 7.48
C ASP A 34 4.35 -22.11 6.84
N GLU A 35 4.24 -22.22 5.50
CA GLU A 35 3.22 -21.49 4.72
C GLU A 35 1.81 -21.74 5.24
N SER A 36 1.49 -22.98 5.63
CA SER A 36 0.17 -23.34 6.16
C SER A 36 -0.14 -22.66 7.50
N SER A 37 0.86 -22.52 8.38
CA SER A 37 0.73 -21.81 9.65
C SER A 37 0.55 -20.30 9.44
N LEU A 38 1.26 -19.71 8.47
CA LEU A 38 1.10 -18.29 8.12
C LEU A 38 -0.32 -18.02 7.58
N LEU A 39 -0.82 -18.87 6.69
CA LEU A 39 -2.19 -18.76 6.17
C LEU A 39 -3.22 -18.87 7.29
N ALA A 40 -3.08 -19.86 8.18
CA ALA A 40 -3.99 -20.03 9.32
C ALA A 40 -3.97 -18.80 10.25
N ALA A 41 -2.79 -18.21 10.49
CA ALA A 41 -2.65 -17.03 11.33
C ALA A 41 -3.20 -15.75 10.68
N LEU A 42 -3.05 -15.58 9.36
CA LEU A 42 -3.65 -14.46 8.60
C LEU A 42 -5.18 -14.59 8.52
N ARG A 43 -5.72 -15.80 8.37
CA ARG A 43 -7.17 -16.03 8.31
C ARG A 43 -7.84 -16.04 9.68
N SER A 44 -7.06 -16.10 10.75
CA SER A 44 -7.60 -16.13 12.11
C SER A 44 -8.43 -14.87 12.39
N PRO A 45 -9.59 -14.99 13.07
CA PRO A 45 -10.34 -13.83 13.54
C PRO A 45 -9.61 -13.07 14.66
N SER A 46 -8.56 -13.66 15.24
CA SER A 46 -7.76 -13.04 16.30
C SER A 46 -6.78 -12.01 15.71
N PRO A 47 -6.91 -10.72 16.07
CA PRO A 47 -5.97 -9.69 15.59
C PRO A 47 -4.53 -9.99 16.02
N HIS A 48 -4.33 -10.61 17.18
CA HIS A 48 -3.01 -10.99 17.66
C HIS A 48 -2.35 -12.05 16.77
N ALA A 49 -3.12 -13.03 16.27
CA ALA A 49 -2.60 -14.01 15.32
C ALA A 49 -2.22 -13.35 13.99
N ASN A 50 -3.05 -12.41 13.50
CA ASN A 50 -2.74 -11.65 12.30
C ASN A 50 -1.45 -10.81 12.49
N LEU A 51 -1.33 -10.10 13.61
CA LEU A 51 -0.16 -9.28 13.91
C LEU A 51 1.13 -10.11 14.03
N LEU A 52 1.05 -11.33 14.57
CA LEU A 52 2.18 -12.25 14.58
C LEU A 52 2.58 -12.67 13.16
N ALA A 53 1.61 -13.05 12.32
CA ALA A 53 1.88 -13.39 10.92
C ALA A 53 2.53 -12.20 10.18
N LEU A 54 1.98 -10.99 10.35
CA LEU A 54 2.52 -9.77 9.77
C LEU A 54 3.90 -9.41 10.31
N ALA A 55 4.20 -9.72 11.57
CA ALA A 55 5.55 -9.56 12.10
C ALA A 55 6.55 -10.53 11.44
N ILE A 56 6.14 -11.77 11.15
CA ILE A 56 6.96 -12.72 10.40
C ILE A 56 7.14 -12.25 8.95
N LEU A 57 6.06 -11.87 8.26
CA LEU A 57 6.12 -11.38 6.87
C LEU A 57 6.95 -10.10 6.74
N SER A 58 6.95 -9.23 7.76
CA SER A 58 7.81 -8.04 7.78
C SER A 58 9.30 -8.36 7.76
N LYS A 59 9.71 -9.59 8.06
CA LYS A 59 11.12 -10.00 7.95
C LYS A 59 11.54 -10.17 6.49
N ALA A 60 10.61 -10.47 5.60
CA ALA A 60 10.92 -10.59 4.19
C ALA A 60 11.28 -9.25 3.53
N SER A 61 11.02 -8.11 4.18
CA SER A 61 11.50 -6.81 3.70
C SER A 61 12.95 -6.49 4.10
N ALA A 62 13.65 -7.42 4.77
CA ALA A 62 15.05 -7.22 5.16
C ALA A 62 16.02 -7.29 3.96
N SER A 63 15.67 -8.03 2.91
CA SER A 63 16.49 -8.13 1.69
C SER A 63 15.61 -8.39 0.45
N PRO A 64 16.06 -7.99 -0.76
CA PRO A 64 15.34 -8.32 -2.00
C PRO A 64 15.19 -9.83 -2.21
N SER A 65 16.19 -10.62 -1.77
CA SER A 65 16.15 -12.08 -1.86
C SER A 65 15.05 -12.69 -0.99
N ASP A 66 14.83 -12.17 0.22
CA ASP A 66 13.74 -12.65 1.09
C ASP A 66 12.36 -12.25 0.54
N ALA A 67 12.23 -11.03 0.01
CA ALA A 67 11.01 -10.59 -0.67
C ALA A 67 10.70 -11.46 -1.90
N ALA A 68 11.74 -11.84 -2.66
CA ALA A 68 11.64 -12.78 -3.77
C ALA A 68 11.17 -14.16 -3.31
N ILE A 69 11.64 -14.68 -2.15
CA ILE A 69 11.14 -15.94 -1.58
C ILE A 69 9.65 -15.83 -1.24
N LEU A 70 9.22 -14.74 -0.58
CA LEU A 70 7.81 -14.55 -0.25
C LEU A 70 6.92 -14.44 -1.51
N SER A 71 7.43 -13.87 -2.61
CA SER A 71 6.70 -13.78 -3.89
C SER A 71 6.37 -15.14 -4.52
N LEU A 72 7.02 -16.21 -4.07
CA LEU A 72 6.76 -17.60 -4.48
C LEU A 72 5.63 -18.25 -3.68
N MET A 73 5.06 -17.58 -2.68
CA MET A 73 3.95 -18.05 -1.84
C MET A 73 2.66 -17.28 -2.18
N PRO A 74 2.02 -17.51 -3.35
CA PRO A 74 0.94 -16.66 -3.85
C PRO A 74 -0.26 -16.58 -2.89
N ARG A 75 -0.60 -17.68 -2.21
CA ARG A 75 -1.72 -17.70 -1.26
C ARG A 75 -1.45 -16.84 -0.02
N VAL A 76 -0.20 -16.76 0.43
CA VAL A 76 0.19 -15.89 1.54
C VAL A 76 0.12 -14.43 1.14
N VAL A 77 0.55 -14.10 -0.09
CA VAL A 77 0.44 -12.75 -0.65
C VAL A 77 -1.03 -12.36 -0.81
N GLU A 78 -1.87 -13.27 -1.31
CA GLU A 78 -3.33 -13.07 -1.40
C GLU A 78 -3.93 -12.73 -0.04
N GLU A 79 -3.65 -13.53 1.00
CA GLU A 79 -4.15 -13.29 2.35
C GLU A 79 -3.58 -12.02 2.98
N LEU A 80 -2.33 -11.64 2.65
CA LEU A 80 -1.76 -10.36 3.06
C LEU A 80 -2.57 -9.19 2.46
N LEU A 81 -2.91 -9.24 1.17
CA LEU A 81 -3.74 -8.24 0.50
C LEU A 81 -5.15 -8.18 1.10
N ARG A 82 -5.77 -9.34 1.38
CA ARG A 82 -7.07 -9.40 2.08
C ARG A 82 -6.99 -8.83 3.49
N ARG A 83 -5.95 -9.13 4.27
CA ARG A 83 -5.77 -8.56 5.61
C ARG A 83 -5.49 -7.06 5.56
N TRP A 84 -4.77 -6.60 4.56
CA TRP A 84 -4.56 -5.19 4.34
C TRP A 84 -5.88 -4.47 4.08
N LEU A 85 -6.71 -4.95 3.16
CA LEU A 85 -7.89 -4.19 2.73
C LEU A 85 -9.14 -4.49 3.57
N SER A 86 -9.40 -5.75 3.93
CA SER A 86 -10.66 -6.18 4.56
C SER A 86 -10.60 -6.31 6.10
N ALA A 87 -9.43 -6.16 6.75
CA ALA A 87 -9.36 -6.33 8.21
C ALA A 87 -10.19 -5.26 8.95
N PRO A 88 -11.09 -5.64 9.87
CA PRO A 88 -11.90 -4.68 10.62
C PRO A 88 -11.09 -3.93 11.68
N GLN A 89 -10.01 -4.53 12.19
CA GLN A 89 -9.11 -3.88 13.13
C GLN A 89 -8.14 -2.95 12.39
N VAL A 90 -8.16 -1.67 12.75
CA VAL A 90 -7.30 -0.64 12.14
C VAL A 90 -5.82 -1.03 12.26
N GLU A 91 -5.39 -1.49 13.43
CA GLU A 91 -3.99 -1.87 13.67
C GLU A 91 -3.47 -2.98 12.74
N VAL A 92 -4.33 -3.96 12.40
CA VAL A 92 -3.97 -5.08 11.52
C VAL A 92 -3.81 -4.57 10.09
N GLY A 93 -4.79 -3.81 9.60
CA GLY A 93 -4.73 -3.24 8.25
C GLY A 93 -3.57 -2.26 8.07
N GLU A 94 -3.31 -1.41 9.06
CA GLU A 94 -2.16 -0.48 9.05
C GLU A 94 -0.82 -1.22 9.09
N ARG A 95 -0.70 -2.29 9.89
CA ARG A 95 0.50 -3.12 9.90
C ARG A 95 0.69 -3.83 8.57
N ALA A 96 -0.37 -4.38 7.98
CA ALA A 96 -0.33 -5.06 6.69
C ALA A 96 0.07 -4.11 5.56
N GLY A 97 -0.48 -2.90 5.52
CA GLY A 97 -0.10 -1.86 4.57
C GLY A 97 1.38 -1.46 4.68
N ARG A 98 1.90 -1.34 5.91
CA ARG A 98 3.34 -1.10 6.13
C ARG A 98 4.21 -2.25 5.64
N VAL A 99 3.82 -3.50 5.93
CA VAL A 99 4.53 -4.69 5.44
C VAL A 99 4.55 -4.72 3.92
N LEU A 100 3.40 -4.49 3.28
CA LEU A 100 3.29 -4.44 1.82
C LEU A 100 4.18 -3.35 1.21
N GLY A 101 4.14 -2.14 1.76
CA GLY A 101 4.97 -1.03 1.31
C GLY A 101 6.46 -1.30 1.47
N ASP A 102 6.87 -1.93 2.58
CA ASP A 102 8.27 -2.30 2.82
C ASP A 102 8.76 -3.42 1.89
N LEU A 103 7.90 -4.39 1.56
CA LEU A 103 8.20 -5.44 0.60
C LEU A 103 8.36 -4.86 -0.82
N LEU A 104 7.47 -3.96 -1.23
CA LEU A 104 7.53 -3.31 -2.53
C LEU A 104 8.70 -2.33 -2.64
N ASP A 105 9.07 -1.64 -1.56
CA ASP A 105 10.27 -0.81 -1.51
C ASP A 105 11.53 -1.65 -1.73
N VAL A 106 11.79 -2.67 -0.89
CA VAL A 106 13.02 -3.46 -1.00
C VAL A 106 13.12 -4.22 -2.32
N ASP A 107 11.99 -4.63 -2.91
CA ASP A 107 11.97 -5.38 -4.15
C ASP A 107 11.82 -4.51 -5.41
N CYS A 108 11.74 -3.19 -5.30
CA CYS A 108 11.63 -2.29 -6.45
C CYS A 108 12.84 -2.43 -7.38
N GLU A 109 12.61 -2.69 -8.67
CA GLU A 109 13.69 -2.94 -9.66
C GLU A 109 14.39 -1.68 -10.17
N LEU A 110 13.77 -0.50 -10.01
CA LEU A 110 14.38 0.76 -10.43
C LEU A 110 15.59 1.08 -9.54
N PRO A 111 16.54 1.93 -9.96
CA PRO A 111 17.59 2.42 -9.06
C PRO A 111 17.01 3.15 -7.84
N PRO A 112 17.63 3.06 -6.65
CA PRO A 112 17.28 3.95 -5.55
C PRO A 112 17.60 5.40 -5.95
N PRO A 113 16.82 6.40 -5.49
CA PRO A 113 17.06 7.80 -5.83
C PRO A 113 18.44 8.26 -5.32
N SER A 114 19.16 9.02 -6.16
CA SER A 114 20.56 9.40 -5.93
C SER A 114 20.76 10.36 -4.75
N HIS A 115 19.70 11.09 -4.38
CA HIS A 115 19.71 12.11 -3.34
C HIS A 115 18.54 11.91 -2.36
N LEU A 116 18.69 10.98 -1.43
CA LEU A 116 17.76 10.90 -0.30
C LEU A 116 18.17 11.96 0.75
N PRO A 117 17.33 12.95 1.09
CA PRO A 117 17.59 13.80 2.24
C PRO A 117 17.66 12.91 3.49
N SER A 118 18.76 13.01 4.23
CA SER A 118 19.08 12.17 5.39
C SER A 118 18.11 12.35 6.58
N SER A 119 17.09 13.21 6.49
CA SER A 119 16.35 13.68 7.66
C SER A 119 14.95 14.24 7.35
N SER A 120 14.09 13.53 6.63
CA SER A 120 12.65 13.83 6.66
C SER A 120 11.87 12.68 7.30
N ALA A 121 10.77 13.00 7.98
CA ALA A 121 9.91 12.07 8.73
C ALA A 121 9.23 11.00 7.86
N THR A 122 9.48 11.02 6.55
CA THR A 122 8.93 10.14 5.54
C THR A 122 10.10 9.43 4.85
N GLN A 123 10.67 8.38 5.46
CA GLN A 123 11.60 7.49 4.76
C GLN A 123 10.83 6.74 3.67
N VAL A 124 10.74 7.33 2.49
CA VAL A 124 10.01 6.79 1.33
C VAL A 124 10.73 5.57 0.74
N VAL A 125 12.07 5.56 0.79
CA VAL A 125 12.93 4.51 0.23
C VAL A 125 13.96 4.05 1.26
N LYS A 126 13.96 2.75 1.58
CA LYS A 126 14.90 2.14 2.54
C LYS A 126 16.10 1.45 1.86
N ARG A 127 15.99 1.14 0.57
CA ARG A 127 16.95 0.30 -0.15
C ARG A 127 18.21 1.05 -0.59
N ARG A 128 19.31 0.32 -0.69
CA ARG A 128 20.61 0.80 -1.19
C ARG A 128 20.96 0.29 -2.59
N ALA A 129 20.16 -0.64 -3.12
CA ALA A 129 20.35 -1.25 -4.43
C ALA A 129 18.99 -1.62 -5.04
N PRO A 130 18.91 -1.81 -6.37
CA PRO A 130 17.76 -2.41 -7.04
C PRO A 130 17.38 -3.78 -6.46
N GLY A 131 16.07 -4.03 -6.37
CA GLY A 131 15.47 -5.32 -6.05
C GLY A 131 15.21 -6.17 -7.30
N GLN A 132 14.42 -7.24 -7.16
CA GLN A 132 14.16 -8.19 -8.26
C GLN A 132 12.82 -7.95 -8.99
N GLY A 133 11.97 -7.05 -8.48
CA GLY A 133 10.66 -6.72 -9.04
C GLY A 133 9.65 -7.88 -9.01
N ARG A 134 9.92 -8.97 -8.29
CA ARG A 134 9.06 -10.17 -8.26
C ARG A 134 7.76 -9.92 -7.50
N MET A 135 7.82 -9.20 -6.40
CA MET A 135 6.65 -8.79 -5.60
C MET A 135 5.80 -7.76 -6.34
N TRP A 136 6.43 -6.82 -7.05
CA TRP A 136 5.73 -5.89 -7.95
C TRP A 136 4.93 -6.64 -9.01
N ARG A 137 5.59 -7.52 -9.77
CA ARG A 137 4.94 -8.38 -10.77
C ARG A 137 3.85 -9.25 -10.14
N ARG A 138 4.07 -9.78 -8.93
CA ARG A 138 3.05 -10.56 -8.23
C ARG A 138 1.79 -9.75 -7.93
N ILE A 139 1.88 -8.44 -7.68
CA ILE A 139 0.71 -7.64 -7.30
C ILE A 139 0.06 -6.97 -8.51
N PHE A 140 0.85 -6.46 -9.45
CA PHE A 140 0.37 -5.65 -10.58
C PHE A 140 0.27 -6.43 -11.89
N HIS A 141 0.96 -7.57 -12.02
CA HIS A 141 0.96 -8.41 -13.23
C HIS A 141 0.31 -9.79 -13.02
N ASP A 142 -0.23 -10.06 -11.83
CA ASP A 142 -1.06 -11.23 -11.54
C ASP A 142 -2.53 -10.79 -11.54
N LYS A 143 -3.31 -11.28 -12.52
CA LYS A 143 -4.68 -10.83 -12.73
C LYS A 143 -5.58 -11.12 -11.53
N GLU A 144 -5.35 -12.23 -10.84
CA GLU A 144 -6.17 -12.63 -9.69
C GLU A 144 -5.91 -11.72 -8.51
N LEU A 145 -4.64 -11.41 -8.20
CA LEU A 145 -4.27 -10.55 -7.08
C LEU A 145 -4.60 -9.08 -7.34
N PHE A 146 -4.37 -8.59 -8.56
CA PHE A 146 -4.77 -7.24 -8.93
C PHE A 146 -6.30 -7.10 -8.94
N GLY A 147 -7.00 -8.09 -9.48
CA GLY A 147 -8.47 -8.17 -9.46
C GLY A 147 -9.03 -8.19 -8.04
N LEU A 148 -8.39 -8.90 -7.11
CA LEU A 148 -8.75 -8.90 -5.70
C LEU A 148 -8.68 -7.50 -5.08
N VAL A 149 -7.59 -6.76 -5.31
CA VAL A 149 -7.43 -5.39 -4.81
C VAL A 149 -8.56 -4.49 -5.33
N LEU A 150 -8.84 -4.56 -6.63
CA LEU A 150 -9.92 -3.77 -7.24
C LEU A 150 -11.31 -4.20 -6.75
N SER A 151 -11.55 -5.49 -6.56
CA SER A 151 -12.81 -6.02 -6.06
C SER A 151 -13.10 -5.48 -4.66
N ILE A 152 -12.13 -5.57 -3.75
CA ILE A 152 -12.29 -5.10 -2.38
C ILE A 152 -12.45 -3.57 -2.35
N ALA A 153 -11.72 -2.84 -3.19
CA ALA A 153 -11.87 -1.38 -3.32
C ALA A 153 -13.25 -0.94 -3.86
N LYS A 154 -13.97 -1.84 -4.52
CA LYS A 154 -15.36 -1.68 -4.97
C LYS A 154 -16.40 -2.21 -3.98
N GLY A 155 -15.97 -2.69 -2.81
CA GLY A 155 -16.86 -3.17 -1.76
C GLY A 155 -17.21 -4.65 -1.86
N VAL A 156 -16.46 -5.45 -2.64
CA VAL A 156 -16.71 -6.88 -2.81
C VAL A 156 -15.47 -7.70 -2.44
N ASP A 157 -15.59 -8.57 -1.44
CA ASP A 157 -14.58 -9.56 -1.10
C ASP A 157 -14.95 -10.91 -1.74
N PRO A 158 -14.18 -11.40 -2.73
CA PRO A 158 -14.50 -12.60 -3.51
C PRO A 158 -14.21 -13.90 -2.76
N SER A 159 -14.03 -13.85 -1.42
CA SER A 159 -13.81 -15.06 -0.63
C SER A 159 -15.03 -15.99 -0.72
N PRO A 160 -14.82 -17.31 -0.86
CA PRO A 160 -15.94 -18.26 -0.94
C PRO A 160 -16.72 -18.25 0.38
N THR A 161 -17.99 -17.87 0.32
CA THR A 161 -18.95 -18.11 1.41
C THR A 161 -19.53 -19.51 1.29
N PRO A 162 -20.04 -20.10 2.39
CA PRO A 162 -20.68 -21.41 2.37
C PRO A 162 -21.80 -21.54 1.32
N ASP A 163 -22.46 -20.41 1.02
CA ASP A 163 -23.62 -20.32 0.14
C ASP A 163 -23.25 -19.89 -1.30
N GLY A 164 -21.95 -19.68 -1.60
CA GLY A 164 -21.47 -19.26 -2.91
C GLY A 164 -21.71 -17.78 -3.24
N GLU A 165 -22.25 -17.00 -2.30
CA GLU A 165 -22.43 -15.56 -2.43
C GLU A 165 -21.11 -14.79 -2.21
N GLN A 166 -20.96 -13.65 -2.89
CA GLN A 166 -19.84 -12.74 -2.67
C GLN A 166 -20.06 -11.93 -1.39
N LEU A 167 -19.01 -11.73 -0.59
CA LEU A 167 -19.13 -10.90 0.62
C LEU A 167 -19.10 -9.42 0.25
N THR A 168 -20.23 -8.74 0.43
CA THR A 168 -20.29 -7.28 0.32
C THR A 168 -19.79 -6.62 1.60
N LEU A 169 -18.85 -5.70 1.47
CA LEU A 169 -18.31 -4.90 2.57
C LEU A 169 -19.34 -3.88 3.03
N THR A 170 -19.40 -3.63 4.34
CA THR A 170 -20.16 -2.49 4.88
C THR A 170 -19.55 -1.17 4.39
N GLU A 171 -20.33 -0.08 4.35
CA GLU A 171 -19.83 1.26 3.98
C GLU A 171 -18.57 1.63 4.76
N ARG A 172 -18.56 1.40 6.08
CA ARG A 172 -17.39 1.63 6.93
C ARG A 172 -16.17 0.82 6.49
N GLN A 173 -16.35 -0.46 6.14
CA GLN A 173 -15.24 -1.31 5.70
C GLN A 173 -14.74 -0.88 4.32
N LEU A 174 -15.63 -0.46 3.43
CA LEU A 174 -15.28 0.10 2.13
C LEU A 174 -14.43 1.38 2.30
N SER A 175 -14.89 2.34 3.11
CA SER A 175 -14.13 3.58 3.39
C SER A 175 -12.76 3.27 4.01
N LEU A 176 -12.66 2.26 4.89
CA LEU A 176 -11.38 1.81 5.44
C LEU A 176 -10.47 1.22 4.35
N ALA A 177 -10.99 0.35 3.48
CA ALA A 177 -10.22 -0.26 2.41
C ALA A 177 -9.70 0.80 1.42
N GLN A 178 -10.57 1.71 0.99
CA GLN A 178 -10.21 2.81 0.08
C GLN A 178 -9.20 3.77 0.72
N GLY A 179 -9.42 4.16 1.98
CA GLY A 179 -8.46 4.98 2.73
C GLY A 179 -7.08 4.33 2.86
N ARG A 180 -7.01 3.00 3.03
CA ARG A 180 -5.74 2.26 3.08
C ARG A 180 -5.03 2.24 1.72
N ILE A 181 -5.77 2.14 0.61
CA ILE A 181 -5.21 2.26 -0.74
C ILE A 181 -4.64 3.66 -0.94
N LEU A 182 -5.40 4.71 -0.62
CA LEU A 182 -4.95 6.09 -0.73
C LEU A 182 -3.68 6.34 0.10
N ARG A 183 -3.54 5.76 1.29
CA ARG A 183 -2.34 5.94 2.14
C ARG A 183 -1.07 5.30 1.58
N ILE A 184 -1.16 4.17 0.89
CA ILE A 184 0.05 3.48 0.38
C ILE A 184 0.52 4.07 -0.96
N LEU A 185 -0.40 4.57 -1.78
CA LEU A 185 -0.12 4.96 -3.17
C LEU A 185 0.94 6.06 -3.32
N PRO A 186 1.02 7.12 -2.49
CA PRO A 186 2.09 8.10 -2.58
C PRO A 186 3.48 7.48 -2.49
N ARG A 187 3.66 6.52 -1.56
CA ARG A 187 4.93 5.79 -1.41
C ARG A 187 5.21 4.92 -2.64
N LEU A 188 4.21 4.21 -3.16
CA LEU A 188 4.39 3.34 -4.33
C LEU A 188 4.67 4.15 -5.60
N ALA A 189 4.02 5.31 -5.77
CA ALA A 189 4.26 6.20 -6.89
C ALA A 189 5.70 6.76 -6.88
N ALA A 190 6.22 7.06 -5.69
CA ALA A 190 7.61 7.49 -5.53
C ALA A 190 8.62 6.40 -5.91
N LEU A 191 8.26 5.13 -5.69
CA LEU A 191 9.09 3.99 -6.07
C LEU A 191 9.02 3.70 -7.56
N ASN A 192 7.81 3.61 -8.11
CA ASN A 192 7.56 3.35 -9.52
C ASN A 192 6.15 3.82 -9.92
N ILE A 193 6.00 5.11 -10.24
CA ILE A 193 4.70 5.67 -10.65
C ILE A 193 4.12 4.97 -11.87
N VAL A 194 4.96 4.55 -12.82
CA VAL A 194 4.50 3.92 -14.05
C VAL A 194 3.75 2.63 -13.75
N GLU A 195 4.30 1.81 -12.85
CA GLU A 195 3.72 0.51 -12.47
C GLU A 195 2.36 0.64 -11.77
N VAL A 196 2.18 1.69 -10.95
CA VAL A 196 0.88 1.94 -10.28
C VAL A 196 -0.10 2.70 -11.15
N ALA A 197 0.39 3.42 -12.18
CA ALA A 197 -0.40 4.30 -13.02
C ALA A 197 -0.87 3.66 -14.33
N VAL A 198 -0.26 2.55 -14.74
CA VAL A 198 -0.57 1.85 -16.00
C VAL A 198 -1.06 0.45 -15.63
N SER A 199 -2.08 -0.04 -16.33
CA SER A 199 -2.65 -1.35 -16.09
C SER A 199 -2.22 -2.35 -17.15
N GLN A 200 -1.81 -3.54 -16.71
CA GLN A 200 -1.66 -4.72 -17.58
C GLN A 200 -3.00 -5.39 -17.89
N PHE A 201 -4.08 -4.95 -17.23
CA PHE A 201 -5.43 -5.53 -17.30
C PHE A 201 -6.47 -4.46 -17.65
N PRO A 202 -6.48 -3.95 -18.91
CA PRO A 202 -7.45 -2.93 -19.32
C PRO A 202 -8.91 -3.37 -19.16
N ASP A 203 -9.17 -4.67 -19.18
CA ASP A 203 -10.50 -5.24 -18.93
C ASP A 203 -10.98 -5.02 -17.49
N LEU A 204 -10.07 -4.91 -16.53
CA LEU A 204 -10.39 -4.63 -15.12
C LEU A 204 -10.46 -3.12 -14.82
N THR A 205 -9.65 -2.32 -15.53
CA THR A 205 -9.47 -0.88 -15.26
C THR A 205 -10.16 0.04 -16.25
N GLY A 206 -10.67 -0.48 -17.36
CA GLY A 206 -11.31 0.25 -18.46
C GLY A 206 -10.34 0.78 -19.51
N SER A 207 -9.04 0.92 -19.20
CA SER A 207 -8.00 1.39 -20.13
C SER A 207 -6.61 0.94 -19.65
N SER A 208 -5.67 0.74 -20.59
CA SER A 208 -4.26 0.50 -20.26
C SER A 208 -3.60 1.70 -19.58
N GLU A 209 -4.08 2.92 -19.84
CA GLU A 209 -3.56 4.16 -19.24
C GLU A 209 -4.10 4.43 -17.83
N THR A 210 -5.00 3.57 -17.35
CA THR A 210 -5.65 3.69 -16.04
C THR A 210 -5.18 2.56 -15.13
N GLY A 211 -4.22 2.85 -14.26
CA GLY A 211 -3.78 1.94 -13.19
C GLY A 211 -4.53 2.12 -11.88
N LEU A 212 -4.03 1.48 -10.82
CA LEU A 212 -4.58 1.62 -9.47
C LEU A 212 -4.53 3.08 -8.98
N LEU A 213 -3.48 3.82 -9.35
CA LEU A 213 -3.33 5.23 -8.98
C LEU A 213 -4.47 6.10 -9.50
N GLN A 214 -4.79 6.00 -10.79
CA GLN A 214 -5.88 6.74 -11.42
C GLN A 214 -7.23 6.31 -10.87
N LEU A 215 -7.47 5.00 -10.73
CA LEU A 215 -8.73 4.49 -10.18
C LEU A 215 -8.97 5.02 -8.76
N ALA A 216 -7.96 4.95 -7.89
CA ALA A 216 -8.06 5.45 -6.52
C ALA A 216 -8.31 6.95 -6.45
N ALA A 217 -7.55 7.72 -7.23
CA ALA A 217 -7.59 9.17 -7.17
C ALA A 217 -8.81 9.79 -7.86
N LEU A 218 -9.36 9.14 -8.89
CA LEU A 218 -10.39 9.72 -9.76
C LEU A 218 -11.77 9.04 -9.64
N HIS A 219 -11.82 7.76 -9.25
CA HIS A 219 -13.03 6.94 -9.41
C HIS A 219 -13.44 6.15 -8.17
N MET A 220 -12.59 6.03 -7.16
CA MET A 220 -12.83 5.20 -5.98
C MET A 220 -13.57 5.95 -4.87
N VAL A 221 -13.28 7.24 -4.72
CA VAL A 221 -13.78 8.07 -3.62
C VAL A 221 -15.11 8.72 -4.00
N ASP A 222 -16.15 8.46 -3.21
CA ASP A 222 -17.35 9.29 -3.21
C ASP A 222 -17.05 10.63 -2.51
N LYS A 223 -17.04 11.71 -3.28
CA LYS A 223 -16.75 13.06 -2.77
C LYS A 223 -17.90 13.65 -1.95
N SER A 224 -19.09 13.03 -1.97
CA SER A 224 -20.20 13.45 -1.11
C SER A 224 -19.99 13.03 0.36
N ASP A 225 -19.23 11.96 0.60
CA ASP A 225 -18.70 11.63 1.92
C ASP A 225 -17.53 12.57 2.24
N THR A 226 -17.79 13.53 3.14
CA THR A 226 -16.81 14.54 3.53
C THR A 226 -15.53 13.94 4.12
N LEU A 227 -15.61 12.85 4.89
CA LEU A 227 -14.42 12.23 5.48
C LEU A 227 -13.57 11.56 4.41
N MET A 228 -14.21 10.92 3.43
CA MET A 228 -13.51 10.31 2.29
C MET A 228 -12.94 11.36 1.34
N HIS A 229 -13.62 12.49 1.13
CA HIS A 229 -13.07 13.61 0.38
C HIS A 229 -11.84 14.21 1.06
N LEU A 230 -11.84 14.36 2.39
CA LEU A 230 -10.66 14.79 3.15
C LEU A 230 -9.50 13.79 3.02
N ASN A 231 -9.77 12.48 3.02
CA ASN A 231 -8.74 11.47 2.76
C ASN A 231 -8.15 11.59 1.35
N LEU A 232 -8.96 11.95 0.34
CA LEU A 232 -8.49 12.19 -1.02
C LEU A 232 -7.59 13.43 -1.09
N ILE A 233 -7.93 14.49 -0.36
CA ILE A 233 -7.11 15.70 -0.26
C ILE A 233 -5.76 15.38 0.40
N ASP A 234 -5.77 14.70 1.54
CA ASP A 234 -4.55 14.26 2.24
C ASP A 234 -3.66 13.37 1.35
N PHE A 235 -4.28 12.49 0.54
CA PHE A 235 -3.58 11.70 -0.47
C PHE A 235 -2.84 12.58 -1.48
N PHE A 236 -3.49 13.59 -2.07
CA PHE A 236 -2.83 14.46 -3.05
C PHE A 236 -1.77 15.37 -2.42
N GLU A 237 -2.01 15.90 -1.22
CA GLU A 237 -1.00 16.66 -0.46
C GLU A 237 0.25 15.81 -0.22
N THR A 238 0.05 14.55 0.22
CA THR A 238 1.14 13.59 0.45
C THR A 238 1.83 13.20 -0.85
N LEU A 239 1.07 12.91 -1.92
CA LEU A 239 1.59 12.55 -3.23
C LEU A 239 2.50 13.65 -3.77
N LEU A 240 2.07 14.91 -3.76
CA LEU A 240 2.90 16.00 -4.27
C LEU A 240 4.13 16.28 -3.41
N SER A 241 3.97 16.19 -2.08
CA SER A 241 5.10 16.35 -1.15
C SER A 241 6.19 15.31 -1.37
N VAL A 242 5.79 14.05 -1.59
CA VAL A 242 6.71 12.95 -1.86
C VAL A 242 7.27 13.03 -3.27
N MET A 243 6.42 13.22 -4.29
CA MET A 243 6.86 13.22 -5.67
C MET A 243 7.80 14.39 -5.97
N ARG A 244 7.71 15.53 -5.28
CA ARG A 244 8.62 16.68 -5.44
C ARG A 244 10.11 16.30 -5.33
N VAL A 245 10.43 15.34 -4.46
CA VAL A 245 11.83 14.98 -4.13
C VAL A 245 12.33 13.73 -4.86
N VAL A 246 11.51 13.14 -5.73
CA VAL A 246 11.89 11.98 -6.56
C VAL A 246 12.45 12.48 -7.90
N GLU A 247 13.36 11.74 -8.53
CA GLU A 247 13.82 12.09 -9.88
C GLU A 247 12.70 11.83 -10.92
N HIS A 248 12.40 12.83 -11.76
CA HIS A 248 11.32 12.73 -12.74
C HIS A 248 11.84 12.49 -14.15
N SER A 249 11.38 11.43 -14.79
CA SER A 249 11.38 11.35 -16.24
C SER A 249 10.25 12.21 -16.82
N HIS A 250 10.32 12.57 -18.11
CA HIS A 250 9.21 13.24 -18.80
C HIS A 250 7.90 12.43 -18.68
N ARG A 251 7.99 11.09 -18.73
CA ARG A 251 6.84 10.20 -18.57
C ARG A 251 6.25 10.27 -17.15
N THR A 252 7.09 10.22 -16.13
CA THR A 252 6.69 10.35 -14.71
C THR A 252 5.94 11.66 -14.50
N MET A 253 6.49 12.76 -15.01
CA MET A 253 5.86 14.08 -14.87
C MET A 253 4.54 14.18 -15.63
N GLY A 254 4.46 13.63 -16.85
CA GLY A 254 3.22 13.58 -17.63
C GLY A 254 2.09 12.88 -16.88
N ILE A 255 2.35 11.70 -16.31
CA ILE A 255 1.37 10.96 -15.50
C ILE A 255 0.88 11.80 -14.32
N LEU A 256 1.81 12.44 -13.59
CA LEU A 256 1.46 13.24 -12.42
C LEU A 256 0.61 14.47 -12.79
N LYS A 257 1.00 15.20 -13.84
CA LYS A 257 0.27 16.36 -14.37
C LYS A 257 -1.14 15.97 -14.81
N ASP A 258 -1.27 14.90 -15.59
CA ASP A 258 -2.56 14.42 -16.07
C ASP A 258 -3.49 14.01 -14.92
N LEU A 259 -2.94 13.34 -13.89
CA LEU A 259 -3.68 12.94 -12.70
C LEU A 259 -4.22 14.15 -11.92
N VAL A 260 -3.34 15.11 -11.59
CA VAL A 260 -3.72 16.29 -10.79
C VAL A 260 -4.67 17.19 -11.58
N ARG A 261 -4.43 17.40 -12.88
CA ARG A 261 -5.32 18.19 -13.73
C ARG A 261 -6.72 17.61 -13.78
N GLN A 262 -6.85 16.29 -13.90
CA GLN A 262 -8.15 15.63 -13.90
C GLN A 262 -8.84 15.73 -12.54
N ALA A 263 -8.10 15.50 -11.45
CA ALA A 263 -8.66 15.53 -10.11
C ALA A 263 -9.14 16.92 -9.66
N THR A 264 -8.45 17.97 -10.09
CA THR A 264 -8.75 19.36 -9.71
C THR A 264 -9.76 20.07 -10.63
N LYS A 265 -10.10 19.49 -11.78
CA LYS A 265 -10.97 20.12 -12.80
C LYS A 265 -12.28 20.67 -12.21
N ASP A 266 -12.93 19.86 -11.37
CA ASP A 266 -14.23 20.16 -10.77
C ASP A 266 -14.20 20.09 -9.23
N ASP A 267 -13.01 20.27 -8.64
CA ASP A 267 -12.79 20.12 -7.19
C ASP A 267 -12.02 21.33 -6.62
N ASN A 268 -12.78 22.41 -6.35
CA ASN A 268 -12.22 23.64 -5.81
C ASN A 268 -11.61 23.44 -4.40
N MET A 269 -12.14 22.49 -3.62
CA MET A 269 -11.61 22.22 -2.29
C MET A 269 -10.21 21.62 -2.38
N LEU A 270 -10.04 20.60 -3.23
CA LEU A 270 -8.73 20.04 -3.53
C LEU A 270 -7.78 21.08 -4.11
N LYS A 271 -8.24 21.85 -5.11
CA LYS A 271 -7.41 22.88 -5.76
C LYS A 271 -6.90 23.92 -4.75
N ASN A 272 -7.75 24.36 -3.82
CA ASN A 272 -7.38 25.32 -2.77
C ASN A 272 -6.45 24.69 -1.71
N ALA A 273 -6.69 23.43 -1.34
CA ALA A 273 -5.83 22.70 -0.42
C ALA A 273 -4.40 22.60 -0.99
N LEU A 274 -4.26 22.19 -2.25
CA LEU A 274 -2.97 22.13 -2.93
C LEU A 274 -2.31 23.50 -3.07
N GLY A 275 -3.08 24.55 -3.38
CA GLY A 275 -2.56 25.91 -3.48
C GLY A 275 -2.01 26.47 -2.17
N SER A 276 -2.60 26.09 -1.03
CA SER A 276 -2.20 26.55 0.32
C SER A 276 -1.20 25.62 1.02
N LEU A 277 -0.94 24.44 0.48
CA LEU A 277 -0.01 23.46 1.06
C LEU A 277 1.41 24.05 1.31
N PRO A 278 2.01 24.86 0.42
CA PRO A 278 3.30 25.49 0.69
C PRO A 278 3.32 26.37 1.94
N ASP A 279 2.21 27.03 2.26
CA ASP A 279 2.11 27.95 3.41
C ASP A 279 1.98 27.21 4.74
N ARG A 280 1.60 25.92 4.67
CA ARG A 280 1.52 24.99 5.80
C ARG A 280 2.75 24.07 5.92
N THR A 281 3.73 24.25 5.04
CA THR A 281 4.98 23.48 5.00
C THR A 281 6.10 24.28 5.66
N VAL A 282 7.12 23.59 6.19
CA VAL A 282 8.31 24.26 6.77
C VAL A 282 8.97 25.22 5.76
N PRO A 283 9.45 26.40 6.19
CA PRO A 283 9.93 27.45 5.29
C PRO A 283 11.01 26.99 4.30
N GLU A 284 11.88 26.06 4.73
CA GLU A 284 12.98 25.52 3.92
C GLU A 284 12.49 24.73 2.71
N GLU A 285 11.31 24.11 2.78
CA GLU A 285 10.74 23.30 1.71
C GLU A 285 9.61 24.01 0.94
N SER A 286 9.07 25.10 1.50
CA SER A 286 7.89 25.81 1.00
C SER A 286 8.05 26.29 -0.45
N GLU A 287 9.15 26.95 -0.79
CA GLU A 287 9.32 27.54 -2.14
C GLU A 287 9.53 26.48 -3.23
N ALA A 288 10.28 25.41 -2.90
CA ALA A 288 10.42 24.27 -3.80
C ALA A 288 9.07 23.60 -4.06
N LEU A 289 8.26 23.43 -3.01
CA LEU A 289 6.91 22.88 -3.14
C LEU A 289 5.99 23.79 -3.96
N ARG A 290 6.01 25.10 -3.72
CA ARG A 290 5.22 26.08 -4.46
C ARG A 290 5.53 26.05 -5.94
N THR A 291 6.81 25.95 -6.30
CA THR A 291 7.24 25.86 -7.70
C THR A 291 6.81 24.55 -8.34
N PHE A 292 6.96 23.43 -7.63
CA PHE A 292 6.52 22.13 -8.09
C PHE A 292 5.00 22.05 -8.31
N ILE A 293 4.20 22.54 -7.36
CA ILE A 293 2.73 22.56 -7.48
C ILE A 293 2.28 23.41 -8.66
N ARG A 294 2.92 24.57 -8.89
CA ARG A 294 2.62 25.40 -10.07
C ARG A 294 2.92 24.67 -11.38
N ASP A 295 4.04 23.97 -11.46
CA ASP A 295 4.40 23.21 -12.66
C ASP A 295 3.43 22.03 -12.91
N VAL A 296 3.00 21.36 -11.84
CA VAL A 296 2.06 20.23 -11.94
C VAL A 296 0.63 20.67 -12.30
N LEU A 297 0.21 21.87 -11.87
CA LEU A 297 -1.11 22.43 -12.14
C LEU A 297 -1.22 23.24 -13.44
N ALA A 298 -0.09 23.58 -14.07
CA ALA A 298 -0.05 24.30 -15.34
C ALA A 298 -0.51 23.42 -16.52
#